data_AF-A0AAU7M3B5-F1
#
_entry.id   AF-A0AAU7M3B5-F1
#
_cell.length_a   1.000
_cell.length_b   1.000
_cell.length_c   1.000
_cell.angle_alpha   90.00
_cell.angle_beta   90.00
_cell.angle_gamma   90.00
#
_symmetry.space_group_name_H-M   'P 1'
#
loop_
_entity.id
_entity.type
_entity.pdbx_description
1 polymer ?
#
loop_
_entity_poly.entity_id
_entity_poly.type
_entity_poly.pdbx_seq_one_letter_code
_entity_poly.pdbx_strand_id
1 'polypeptide(L)'
;MAFDVSRYVVGDEWAYRLRDTASSERVRIKAVTPKKTTASVEVEFPDDGHRVQTVPSSRLKARWADVEAYDAQQAGWQRIADFELDSVERSAVLTVYSALIPVQVAEVDWRPVENATIIRDRAALSEILQVTVEEILAKVQWFTTDEGMIVSPAGTVVIAGVACRAHSHTILQHVIEEEVEARHKCKHGGPHPFRKGEESRPEWEYQWYRRHVRPVHELLRQWCGHRAVAAHERLTAAEAENHRLDLLVVELIKALDLAGETTQAEQFAEEHERDRITPYLARPVVDRPLHWSEMPVREVQVYRRRHW
;
A
#
# COMPACT_ATOMS: atom_id res chain seq x y z
N MET A 1 1.92 19.82 -26.02
CA MET A 1 2.76 19.09 -27.01
C MET A 1 2.13 19.26 -28.39
N ALA A 2 2.88 19.73 -29.37
CA ALA A 2 2.40 19.79 -30.75
C ALA A 2 2.23 18.36 -31.29
N PHE A 3 1.13 18.10 -32.00
CA PHE A 3 0.89 16.80 -32.62
C PHE A 3 1.91 16.59 -33.74
N ASP A 4 2.76 15.57 -33.62
CA ASP A 4 3.78 15.26 -34.62
C ASP A 4 3.16 14.46 -35.78
N VAL A 5 2.93 15.15 -36.90
CA VAL A 5 2.38 14.59 -38.13
C VAL A 5 3.44 13.78 -38.89
N SER A 6 4.73 14.04 -38.64
CA SER A 6 5.84 13.45 -39.40
C SER A 6 6.00 11.94 -39.20
N ARG A 7 5.38 11.39 -38.15
CA ARG A 7 5.34 9.94 -37.90
C ARG A 7 4.52 9.16 -38.94
N TYR A 8 3.64 9.83 -39.70
CA TYR A 8 2.77 9.19 -40.69
C TYR A 8 3.30 9.46 -42.10
N VAL A 9 3.98 8.48 -42.69
CA VAL A 9 4.50 8.57 -44.05
C VAL A 9 3.53 7.91 -45.01
N VAL A 10 3.28 8.57 -46.15
CA VAL A 10 2.47 7.99 -47.23
C VAL A 10 3.14 6.73 -47.75
N GLY A 11 2.37 5.64 -47.84
CA GLY A 11 2.85 4.31 -48.20
C GLY A 11 3.12 3.40 -47.00
N ASP A 12 3.25 3.94 -45.79
CA ASP A 12 3.47 3.11 -44.59
C ASP A 12 2.22 2.27 -44.26
N GLU A 13 2.47 1.07 -43.74
CA GLU A 13 1.44 0.17 -43.24
C GLU A 13 1.29 0.32 -41.73
N TRP A 14 0.04 0.44 -41.28
CA TRP A 14 -0.33 0.69 -39.90
C TRP A 14 -1.45 -0.25 -39.45
N ALA A 15 -1.51 -0.50 -38.14
CA ALA A 15 -2.61 -1.17 -37.48
C ALA A 15 -3.74 -0.17 -37.21
N TYR A 16 -4.86 -0.36 -37.88
CA TYR A 16 -6.11 0.36 -37.64
C TYR A 16 -6.99 -0.40 -36.65
N ARG A 17 -7.57 0.32 -35.69
CA ARG A 17 -8.62 -0.23 -34.81
C ARG A 17 -9.81 0.72 -34.75
N LEU A 18 -11.01 0.19 -34.97
CA LEU A 18 -12.25 0.96 -34.89
C LEU A 18 -12.52 1.47 -33.48
N ARG A 19 -12.21 0.64 -32.48
CA ARG A 19 -12.27 0.90 -31.02
C ARG A 19 -11.10 0.17 -30.36
N ASP A 20 -10.73 0.54 -29.14
CA ASP A 20 -9.58 -0.07 -28.43
C ASP A 20 -9.78 -1.57 -28.11
N THR A 21 -11.00 -2.10 -28.26
CA THR A 21 -11.32 -3.51 -28.10
C THR A 21 -11.47 -4.30 -29.41
N ALA A 22 -11.51 -3.64 -30.57
CA ALA A 22 -11.71 -4.30 -31.87
C ALA A 22 -10.44 -5.03 -32.35
N SER A 23 -10.49 -5.97 -33.28
CA SER A 23 -9.26 -6.54 -33.88
C SER A 23 -8.47 -5.48 -34.66
N SER A 24 -7.15 -5.63 -34.74
CA SER A 24 -6.31 -4.80 -35.61
C SER A 24 -6.50 -5.19 -37.07
N GLU A 25 -6.72 -4.19 -37.92
CA GLU A 25 -6.81 -4.34 -39.38
C GLU A 25 -5.61 -3.67 -40.04
N ARG A 26 -5.06 -4.30 -41.08
CA ARG A 26 -3.95 -3.71 -41.84
C ARG A 26 -4.47 -2.59 -42.73
N VAL A 27 -3.83 -1.42 -42.65
CA VAL A 27 -4.12 -0.31 -43.56
C VAL A 27 -2.85 0.33 -44.10
N ARG A 28 -2.93 0.90 -45.29
CA ARG A 28 -1.84 1.66 -45.93
C ARG A 28 -2.20 3.14 -46.02
N ILE A 29 -1.29 4.01 -45.60
CA ILE A 29 -1.51 5.46 -45.63
C ILE A 29 -1.44 5.98 -47.07
N LYS A 30 -2.48 6.69 -47.52
CA LYS A 30 -2.55 7.35 -48.84
C LYS A 30 -2.29 8.84 -48.77
N ALA A 31 -2.86 9.51 -47.77
CA ALA A 31 -2.70 10.94 -47.58
C ALA A 31 -2.82 11.30 -46.10
N VAL A 32 -2.12 12.36 -45.69
CA VAL A 32 -2.18 12.88 -44.32
C VAL A 32 -2.58 14.35 -44.38
N THR A 33 -3.73 14.67 -43.81
CA THR A 33 -4.21 16.05 -43.66
C THR A 33 -3.99 16.52 -42.22
N PRO A 34 -3.02 17.43 -41.97
CA PRO A 34 -2.77 17.95 -40.64
C PRO A 34 -3.95 18.83 -40.16
N LYS A 35 -4.28 18.73 -38.87
CA LYS A 35 -5.22 19.62 -38.16
C LYS A 35 -4.50 20.25 -36.97
N LYS A 36 -5.14 21.23 -36.33
CA LYS A 36 -4.55 22.00 -35.22
C LYS A 36 -4.01 21.14 -34.06
N THR A 37 -4.64 20.00 -33.77
CA THR A 37 -4.28 19.11 -32.65
C THR A 37 -4.29 17.62 -33.00
N THR A 38 -4.64 17.27 -34.24
CA THR A 38 -4.77 15.88 -34.71
C THR A 38 -4.40 15.81 -36.19
N ALA A 39 -4.42 14.62 -36.80
CA ALA A 39 -4.41 14.49 -38.25
C ALA A 39 -5.58 13.62 -38.70
N SER A 40 -6.11 13.92 -39.88
CA SER A 40 -6.99 13.01 -40.60
C SER A 40 -6.15 12.29 -41.64
N VAL A 41 -6.16 10.97 -41.58
CA VAL A 41 -5.32 10.12 -42.43
C VAL A 41 -6.25 9.36 -43.35
N GLU A 42 -6.05 9.52 -44.65
CA GLU A 42 -6.70 8.69 -45.65
C GLU A 42 -5.95 7.38 -45.74
N VAL A 43 -6.65 6.28 -45.50
CA VAL A 43 -6.08 4.94 -45.43
C VAL A 43 -6.79 4.01 -46.40
N GLU A 44 -6.04 3.10 -47.00
CA GLU A 44 -6.52 2.01 -47.85
C GLU A 44 -6.48 0.70 -47.06
N PHE A 45 -7.55 -0.09 -47.13
CA PHE A 45 -7.63 -1.43 -46.54
C PHE A 45 -7.26 -2.47 -47.61
N PRO A 46 -6.00 -2.94 -47.68
CA PRO A 46 -5.57 -3.90 -48.70
C PRO A 46 -6.32 -5.24 -48.61
N ASP A 47 -6.75 -5.63 -47.41
CA ASP A 47 -7.41 -6.92 -47.17
C ASP A 47 -8.95 -6.87 -47.31
N ASP A 48 -9.51 -5.68 -47.50
CA ASP A 48 -10.95 -5.42 -47.65
C ASP A 48 -11.23 -4.74 -49.00
N GLY A 49 -10.78 -5.38 -50.08
CA GLY A 49 -11.08 -4.96 -51.46
C GLY A 49 -10.57 -3.57 -51.84
N HIS A 50 -9.48 -3.10 -51.21
CA HIS A 50 -8.90 -1.77 -51.45
C HIS A 50 -9.83 -0.59 -51.12
N ARG A 51 -10.76 -0.78 -50.18
CA ARG A 51 -11.60 0.31 -49.68
C ARG A 51 -10.74 1.43 -49.12
N VAL A 52 -11.07 2.68 -49.45
CA VAL A 52 -10.40 3.88 -48.95
C VAL A 52 -11.31 4.60 -47.96
N GLN A 53 -10.76 5.00 -46.81
CA GLN A 53 -11.48 5.74 -45.78
C GLN A 53 -10.59 6.79 -45.12
N THR A 54 -11.17 7.95 -44.79
CA THR A 54 -10.51 8.94 -43.94
C THR A 54 -10.78 8.64 -42.47
N VAL A 55 -9.73 8.38 -41.71
CA VAL A 55 -9.81 8.04 -40.28
C VAL A 55 -9.05 9.06 -39.43
N PRO A 56 -9.46 9.28 -38.17
CA PRO A 56 -8.65 10.04 -37.22
C PRO A 56 -7.34 9.33 -36.92
N SER A 57 -6.25 10.08 -36.80
CA SER A 57 -4.91 9.54 -36.46
C SER A 57 -4.87 8.73 -35.15
N SER A 58 -5.80 8.98 -34.22
CA SER A 58 -5.93 8.21 -32.96
C SER A 58 -6.37 6.75 -33.14
N ARG A 59 -6.90 6.39 -34.33
CA ARG A 59 -7.27 5.01 -34.68
C ARG A 59 -6.10 4.21 -35.26
N LEU A 60 -5.00 4.86 -35.61
CA LEU A 60 -3.76 4.23 -36.05
C LEU A 60 -2.86 4.04 -34.84
N LYS A 61 -2.70 2.79 -34.41
CA LYS A 61 -2.15 2.46 -33.10
C LYS A 61 -0.66 2.15 -33.12
N ALA A 62 -0.23 1.34 -34.08
CA ALA A 62 1.14 0.93 -34.26
C ALA A 62 1.43 0.76 -35.76
N ARG A 63 2.71 0.70 -36.13
CA ARG A 63 3.09 0.24 -37.48
C ARG A 63 2.68 -1.21 -37.64
N TRP A 64 2.34 -1.62 -38.85
CA TRP A 64 1.91 -3.00 -39.09
C TRP A 64 3.00 -4.02 -38.75
N ALA A 65 4.27 -3.66 -38.94
CA ALA A 65 5.41 -4.49 -38.52
C ALA A 65 5.43 -4.80 -37.00
N ASP A 66 4.82 -3.93 -36.18
CA ASP A 66 4.79 -4.04 -34.72
C ASP A 66 3.40 -4.46 -34.20
N VAL A 67 2.47 -4.85 -35.09
CA VAL A 67 1.07 -5.13 -34.72
C VAL A 67 0.93 -6.27 -33.73
N GLU A 68 1.74 -7.32 -33.85
CA GLU A 68 1.68 -8.48 -32.95
C GLU A 68 2.04 -8.09 -31.51
N ALA A 69 3.09 -7.28 -31.34
CA ALA A 69 3.48 -6.78 -30.02
C ALA A 69 2.40 -5.87 -29.42
N TYR A 70 1.82 -4.99 -30.24
CA TYR A 70 0.72 -4.13 -29.84
C TYR A 70 -0.51 -4.95 -29.42
N ASP A 71 -0.94 -5.92 -30.22
CA ASP A 71 -2.11 -6.76 -29.94
C ASP A 71 -1.89 -7.62 -28.69
N ALA A 72 -0.68 -8.14 -28.49
CA ALA A 72 -0.31 -8.87 -27.27
C ALA A 72 -0.43 -7.98 -26.02
N GLN A 73 0.03 -6.72 -26.09
CA GLN A 73 -0.10 -5.75 -25.02
C GLN A 73 -1.57 -5.45 -24.72
N GLN A 74 -2.39 -5.26 -25.76
CA GLN A 74 -3.82 -4.98 -25.63
C GLN A 74 -4.60 -6.16 -25.06
N ALA A 75 -4.25 -7.39 -25.43
CA ALA A 75 -4.79 -8.59 -24.83
C ALA A 75 -4.39 -8.70 -23.33
N GLY A 76 -3.18 -8.28 -22.96
CA GLY A 76 -2.74 -8.15 -21.58
C GLY A 76 -3.63 -7.20 -20.76
N TRP A 77 -3.86 -5.99 -21.29
CA TRP A 77 -4.75 -5.01 -20.67
C TRP A 77 -6.19 -5.50 -20.52
N GLN A 78 -6.74 -6.16 -21.55
CA GLN A 78 -8.09 -6.73 -21.49
C GLN A 78 -8.21 -7.79 -20.41
N ARG A 79 -7.19 -8.65 -20.26
CA ARG A 79 -7.19 -9.72 -19.26
C ARG A 79 -7.35 -9.16 -17.84
N ILE A 80 -6.58 -8.12 -17.52
CA ILE A 80 -6.55 -7.56 -16.17
C ILE A 80 -7.69 -6.58 -15.87
N ALA A 81 -8.51 -6.22 -16.86
CA ALA A 81 -9.59 -5.24 -16.72
C ALA A 81 -10.86 -5.82 -16.06
N ASP A 82 -10.95 -7.14 -15.90
CA ASP A 82 -12.14 -7.82 -15.38
C ASP A 82 -12.41 -7.59 -13.89
N PHE A 83 -11.44 -7.03 -13.15
CA PHE A 83 -11.56 -6.79 -11.71
C PHE A 83 -11.56 -5.30 -11.39
N GLU A 84 -12.59 -4.83 -10.68
CA GLU A 84 -12.73 -3.45 -10.21
C GLU A 84 -12.69 -3.42 -8.68
N LEU A 85 -11.89 -2.51 -8.12
CA LEU A 85 -11.86 -2.27 -6.67
C LEU A 85 -13.04 -1.41 -6.28
N ASP A 86 -13.69 -1.79 -5.18
CA ASP A 86 -14.64 -0.89 -4.55
C ASP A 86 -13.93 0.34 -3.95
N SER A 87 -14.72 1.33 -3.50
CA SER A 87 -14.16 2.56 -2.95
C SER A 87 -13.34 2.34 -1.67
N VAL A 88 -13.68 1.34 -0.86
CA VAL A 88 -13.02 1.05 0.41
C VAL A 88 -11.67 0.37 0.15
N GLU A 89 -11.65 -0.65 -0.71
CA GLU A 89 -10.44 -1.35 -1.15
C GLU A 89 -9.47 -0.36 -1.79
N ARG A 90 -9.97 0.51 -2.67
CA ARG A 90 -9.17 1.54 -3.33
C ARG A 90 -8.53 2.49 -2.33
N SER A 91 -9.31 3.03 -1.40
CA SER A 91 -8.78 3.90 -0.34
C SER A 91 -7.74 3.19 0.51
N ALA A 92 -7.99 1.94 0.93
CA ALA A 92 -7.04 1.16 1.72
C ALA A 92 -5.74 0.89 0.96
N VAL A 93 -5.82 0.51 -0.32
CA VAL A 93 -4.65 0.35 -1.20
C VAL A 93 -3.84 1.64 -1.26
N LEU A 94 -4.49 2.78 -1.53
CA LEU A 94 -3.81 4.06 -1.66
C LEU A 94 -3.11 4.48 -0.37
N THR A 95 -3.73 4.23 0.79
CA THR A 95 -3.11 4.45 2.11
C THR A 95 -1.83 3.62 2.25
N VAL A 96 -1.88 2.34 1.90
CA VAL A 96 -0.72 1.44 2.00
C VAL A 96 0.41 1.83 1.06
N TYR A 97 0.10 2.11 -0.20
CA TYR A 97 1.10 2.53 -1.18
C TYR A 97 1.76 3.84 -0.75
N SER A 98 0.98 4.82 -0.32
CA SER A 98 1.50 6.12 0.13
C SER A 98 2.40 6.01 1.37
N ALA A 99 2.08 5.08 2.29
CA ALA A 99 2.83 4.91 3.53
C ALA A 99 4.08 4.02 3.38
N LEU A 100 4.03 2.99 2.54
CA LEU A 100 5.04 1.90 2.56
C LEU A 100 5.78 1.69 1.24
N ILE A 101 5.22 2.07 0.10
CA ILE A 101 5.75 1.69 -1.22
C ILE A 101 6.19 2.95 -1.98
N PRO A 102 7.51 3.19 -2.10
CA PRO A 102 8.00 4.30 -2.90
C PRO A 102 7.55 4.17 -4.37
N VAL A 103 7.16 5.29 -4.99
CA VAL A 103 6.68 5.35 -6.38
C VAL A 103 7.71 4.78 -7.38
N GLN A 104 9.00 4.88 -7.06
CA GLN A 104 10.09 4.34 -7.87
C GLN A 104 10.13 2.80 -7.86
N VAL A 105 9.57 2.17 -6.81
CA VAL A 105 9.51 0.71 -6.67
C VAL A 105 8.25 0.18 -7.33
N ALA A 106 7.09 0.71 -6.94
CA ALA A 106 5.82 0.41 -7.57
C ALA A 106 4.82 1.55 -7.40
N GLU A 107 3.90 1.68 -8.34
CA GLU A 107 2.88 2.72 -8.36
C GLU A 107 1.54 2.16 -8.81
N VAL A 108 0.47 2.64 -8.19
CA VAL A 108 -0.91 2.39 -8.64
C VAL A 108 -1.23 3.38 -9.75
N ASP A 109 -1.41 2.86 -10.96
CA ASP A 109 -1.76 3.65 -12.13
C ASP A 109 -3.29 3.63 -12.36
N TRP A 110 -3.76 4.69 -13.02
CA TRP A 110 -5.14 4.94 -13.40
C TRP A 110 -5.40 4.63 -14.87
N ARG A 111 -4.36 4.26 -15.63
CA ARG A 111 -4.45 4.04 -17.07
C ARG A 111 -3.65 2.84 -17.54
N PRO A 112 -4.11 2.17 -18.60
CA PRO A 112 -5.47 2.17 -19.16
C PRO A 112 -6.49 1.41 -18.30
N VAL A 113 -6.06 0.66 -17.28
CA VAL A 113 -6.95 -0.03 -16.31
C VAL A 113 -6.80 0.64 -14.96
N GLU A 114 -7.93 1.01 -14.34
CA GLU A 114 -7.95 1.70 -13.06
C GLU A 114 -7.41 0.81 -11.94
N ASN A 115 -6.54 1.36 -11.09
CA ASN A 115 -5.97 0.69 -9.92
C ASN A 115 -5.05 -0.50 -10.24
N ALA A 116 -4.55 -0.59 -11.48
CA ALA A 116 -3.49 -1.52 -11.83
C ALA A 116 -2.16 -1.06 -11.21
N THR A 117 -1.28 -1.98 -10.86
CA THR A 117 0.05 -1.63 -10.30
C THR A 117 1.13 -1.81 -11.35
N ILE A 118 1.99 -0.80 -11.51
CA ILE A 118 3.24 -0.92 -12.26
C ILE A 118 4.37 -1.20 -11.28
N ILE A 119 5.01 -2.36 -11.39
CA ILE A 119 6.20 -2.74 -10.64
C ILE A 119 7.42 -2.39 -11.48
N ARG A 120 8.26 -1.50 -10.95
CA ARG A 120 9.49 -1.00 -11.58
C ARG A 120 10.73 -1.67 -11.01
N ASP A 121 10.75 -1.92 -9.70
CA ASP A 121 11.83 -2.63 -9.01
C ASP A 121 11.30 -3.83 -8.22
N ARG A 122 11.58 -5.03 -8.72
CA ARG A 122 11.13 -6.29 -8.10
C ARG A 122 11.91 -6.65 -6.84
N ALA A 123 13.19 -6.30 -6.80
CA ALA A 123 14.06 -6.63 -5.67
C ALA A 123 13.68 -5.77 -4.47
N ALA A 124 13.60 -4.46 -4.66
CA ALA A 124 13.17 -3.53 -3.62
C ALA A 124 11.73 -3.84 -3.15
N LEU A 125 10.83 -4.19 -4.07
CA LEU A 125 9.48 -4.60 -3.69
C LEU A 125 9.48 -5.88 -2.83
N SER A 126 10.30 -6.88 -3.18
CA SER A 126 10.40 -8.11 -2.39
C SER A 126 10.91 -7.85 -0.96
N GLU A 127 11.86 -6.93 -0.80
CA GLU A 127 12.37 -6.51 0.52
C GLU A 127 11.27 -5.86 1.37
N ILE A 128 10.47 -4.96 0.77
CA ILE A 128 9.35 -4.31 1.45
C ILE A 128 8.29 -5.36 1.83
N LEU A 129 7.95 -6.26 0.92
CA LEU A 129 6.88 -7.24 1.13
C LEU A 129 7.29 -8.42 2.02
N GLN A 130 8.59 -8.61 2.26
CA GLN A 130 9.17 -9.77 2.96
C GLN A 130 8.76 -11.13 2.35
N VAL A 131 8.39 -11.12 1.07
CA VAL A 131 8.08 -12.29 0.23
C VAL A 131 8.55 -12.01 -1.18
N THR A 132 8.76 -13.06 -1.98
CA THR A 132 9.17 -12.87 -3.38
C THR A 132 8.03 -12.30 -4.22
N VAL A 133 8.34 -11.42 -5.18
CA VAL A 133 7.34 -10.92 -6.13
C VAL A 133 6.76 -12.08 -6.93
N GLU A 134 7.55 -13.09 -7.27
CA GLU A 134 7.13 -14.30 -7.99
C GLU A 134 6.01 -15.07 -7.28
N GLU A 135 6.03 -15.16 -5.94
CA GLU A 135 4.95 -15.79 -5.16
C GLU A 135 3.62 -15.04 -5.28
N ILE A 136 3.66 -13.72 -5.46
CA ILE A 136 2.48 -12.88 -5.67
C ILE A 136 1.99 -13.06 -7.10
N LEU A 137 2.90 -12.98 -8.07
CA LEU A 137 2.61 -13.16 -9.50
C LEU A 137 2.02 -14.53 -9.83
N ALA A 138 2.32 -15.57 -9.06
CA ALA A 138 1.71 -16.89 -9.20
C ALA A 138 0.20 -16.91 -8.88
N LYS A 139 -0.33 -15.90 -8.20
CA LYS A 139 -1.73 -15.84 -7.71
C LYS A 139 -2.58 -14.81 -8.44
N VAL A 140 -1.98 -13.97 -9.27
CA VAL A 140 -2.62 -12.78 -9.84
C VAL A 140 -2.34 -12.71 -11.32
N GLN A 141 -3.18 -11.98 -12.05
CA GLN A 141 -2.89 -11.71 -13.45
C GLN A 141 -1.90 -10.57 -13.59
N TRP A 142 -0.98 -10.71 -14.54
CA TRP A 142 0.06 -9.74 -14.85
C TRP A 142 0.54 -9.91 -16.29
N PHE A 143 1.25 -8.89 -16.79
CA PHE A 143 2.01 -8.94 -18.04
C PHE A 143 3.11 -7.87 -18.01
N THR A 144 4.01 -7.89 -18.99
CA THR A 144 5.15 -6.96 -19.07
C THR A 144 4.92 -5.87 -20.11
N THR A 145 5.36 -4.66 -19.80
CA THR A 145 5.45 -3.51 -20.71
C THR A 145 6.87 -2.94 -20.68
N ASP A 146 7.15 -1.96 -21.55
CA ASP A 146 8.45 -1.26 -21.56
C ASP A 146 8.71 -0.47 -20.27
N GLU A 147 7.65 -0.08 -19.55
CA GLU A 147 7.74 0.70 -18.31
C GLU A 147 7.91 -0.17 -17.05
N GLY A 148 7.62 -1.47 -17.15
CA GLY A 148 7.71 -2.39 -16.02
C GLY A 148 6.73 -3.55 -16.12
N MET A 149 6.50 -4.20 -14.98
CA MET A 149 5.53 -5.28 -14.89
C MET A 149 4.20 -4.73 -14.40
N ILE A 150 3.14 -4.97 -15.18
CA ILE A 150 1.79 -4.56 -14.83
C ILE A 150 1.09 -5.70 -14.11
N VAL A 151 0.53 -5.41 -12.95
CA VAL A 151 -0.27 -6.33 -12.16
C VAL A 151 -1.72 -5.85 -12.14
N SER A 152 -2.64 -6.81 -12.26
CA SER A 152 -4.09 -6.57 -12.17
C SER A 152 -4.50 -5.85 -10.88
N PRO A 153 -5.65 -5.16 -10.86
CA PRO A 153 -6.12 -4.48 -9.67
C PRO A 153 -6.36 -5.45 -8.49
N ALA A 154 -6.78 -6.69 -8.76
CA ALA A 154 -6.81 -7.76 -7.75
C ALA A 154 -5.42 -8.01 -7.13
N GLY A 155 -4.37 -8.01 -7.94
CA GLY A 155 -3.00 -8.13 -7.45
C GLY A 155 -2.50 -6.90 -6.71
N THR A 156 -2.98 -5.70 -7.04
CA THR A 156 -2.75 -4.49 -6.25
C THR A 156 -3.23 -4.66 -4.81
N VAL A 157 -4.43 -5.24 -4.61
CA VAL A 157 -4.96 -5.57 -3.27
C VAL A 157 -4.10 -6.60 -2.55
N VAL A 158 -3.64 -7.64 -3.26
CA VAL A 158 -2.75 -8.66 -2.69
C VAL A 158 -1.43 -8.04 -2.23
N ILE A 159 -0.80 -7.20 -3.06
CA ILE A 159 0.44 -6.49 -2.73
C ILE A 159 0.24 -5.63 -1.48
N ALA A 160 -0.83 -4.81 -1.46
CA ALA A 160 -1.13 -3.95 -0.32
C ALA A 160 -1.37 -4.77 0.97
N GLY A 161 -2.15 -5.85 0.89
CA GLY A 161 -2.40 -6.72 2.04
C GLY A 161 -1.15 -7.42 2.56
N VAL A 162 -0.21 -7.80 1.69
CA VAL A 162 1.09 -8.36 2.09
C VAL A 162 1.98 -7.29 2.73
N ALA A 163 2.08 -6.11 2.13
CA ALA A 163 2.82 -4.97 2.69
C ALA A 163 2.31 -4.60 4.10
N CYS A 164 0.98 -4.54 4.26
CA CYS A 164 0.32 -4.31 5.55
C CYS A 164 0.73 -5.33 6.61
N ARG A 165 0.86 -6.61 6.25
CA ARG A 165 1.27 -7.65 7.21
C ARG A 165 2.74 -7.50 7.60
N ALA A 166 3.61 -7.20 6.65
CA ALA A 166 5.03 -7.02 6.89
C ALA A 166 5.31 -5.78 7.77
N HIS A 167 4.54 -4.70 7.60
CA HIS A 167 4.73 -3.42 8.29
C HIS A 167 3.48 -2.99 9.08
N SER A 168 2.91 -3.94 9.83
CA SER A 168 1.63 -3.71 10.52
C SER A 168 1.67 -2.55 11.50
N HIS A 169 2.80 -2.31 12.16
CA HIS A 169 2.93 -1.23 13.13
C HIS A 169 2.70 0.14 12.50
N THR A 170 3.36 0.44 11.37
CA THR A 170 3.25 1.72 10.66
C THR A 170 1.82 1.99 10.21
N ILE A 171 1.13 0.99 9.67
CA ILE A 171 -0.26 1.14 9.22
C ILE A 171 -1.21 1.31 10.40
N LEU A 172 -1.04 0.55 11.49
CA LEU A 172 -1.91 0.67 12.65
C LEU A 172 -1.73 2.02 13.37
N GLN A 173 -0.51 2.54 13.43
CA GLN A 173 -0.25 3.88 13.93
C GLN A 173 -0.97 4.94 13.08
N HIS A 174 -0.87 4.85 11.75
CA HIS A 174 -1.58 5.76 10.85
C HIS A 174 -3.10 5.70 11.05
N VAL A 175 -3.68 4.51 11.22
CA VAL A 175 -5.11 4.34 11.52
C VAL A 175 -5.49 5.04 12.82
N ILE A 176 -4.68 4.91 13.88
CA ILE A 176 -4.94 5.58 15.17
C ILE A 176 -4.89 7.10 15.02
N GLU A 177 -3.89 7.63 14.31
CA GLU A 177 -3.73 9.06 14.07
C GLU A 177 -4.95 9.63 13.32
N GLU A 178 -5.39 8.97 12.26
CA GLU A 178 -6.61 9.36 11.52
C GLU A 178 -7.87 9.23 12.37
N GLU A 179 -7.99 8.22 13.23
CA GLU A 179 -9.14 8.08 14.14
C GLU A 179 -9.17 9.17 15.20
N VAL A 180 -8.01 9.63 15.70
CA VAL A 180 -7.93 10.77 16.61
C VAL A 180 -8.42 12.04 15.92
N GLU A 181 -7.96 12.29 14.69
CA GLU A 181 -8.42 13.43 13.89
C GLU A 181 -9.92 13.35 13.59
N ALA A 182 -10.41 12.19 13.18
CA ALA A 182 -11.83 11.95 12.92
C ALA A 182 -12.68 12.16 14.18
N ARG A 183 -12.22 11.70 15.35
CA ARG A 183 -12.90 11.94 16.64
C ARG A 183 -12.96 13.42 16.99
N HIS A 184 -11.89 14.17 16.74
CA HIS A 184 -11.89 15.62 16.94
C HIS A 184 -12.90 16.31 16.02
N LYS A 185 -12.89 15.97 14.72
CA LYS A 185 -13.85 16.49 13.73
C LYS A 185 -15.30 16.14 14.05
N CYS A 186 -15.56 14.93 14.54
CA CYS A 186 -16.90 14.50 14.97
C CYS A 186 -17.43 15.27 16.20
N LYS A 187 -16.56 15.93 16.98
CA LYS A 187 -16.95 16.74 18.15
C LYS A 187 -17.10 18.22 17.79
N HIS A 188 -16.19 18.74 16.97
CA HIS A 188 -16.04 20.18 16.76
C HIS A 188 -16.37 20.63 15.34
N GLY A 189 -16.61 19.71 14.40
CA GLY A 189 -16.58 20.01 12.98
C GLY A 189 -15.13 20.16 12.49
N GLY A 190 -14.97 20.57 11.24
CA GLY A 190 -13.65 20.79 10.65
C GLY A 190 -13.71 21.48 9.29
N PRO A 191 -12.59 21.67 8.61
CA PRO A 191 -12.59 22.20 7.25
C PRO A 191 -13.31 21.23 6.31
N HIS A 192 -14.33 21.72 5.59
CA HIS A 192 -15.13 20.89 4.69
C HIS A 192 -14.28 20.40 3.49
N PRO A 193 -14.24 19.09 3.19
CA PRO A 193 -13.29 18.54 2.21
C PRO A 193 -13.54 19.03 0.77
N PHE A 194 -14.79 19.35 0.42
CA PHE A 194 -15.17 19.79 -0.93
C PHE A 194 -15.44 21.28 -1.08
N ARG A 195 -15.51 22.03 0.02
CA ARG A 195 -15.95 23.43 0.01
C ARG A 195 -14.96 24.26 0.80
N LYS A 196 -14.05 24.87 0.06
CA LYS A 196 -12.96 25.64 0.63
C LYS A 196 -13.51 26.83 1.43
N GLY A 197 -13.16 26.91 2.71
CA GLY A 197 -13.57 27.99 3.61
C GLY A 197 -14.91 27.75 4.34
N GLU A 198 -15.60 26.64 4.09
CA GLU A 198 -16.74 26.21 4.90
C GLU A 198 -16.28 25.23 5.98
N GLU A 199 -16.85 25.35 7.18
CA GLU A 199 -16.71 24.34 8.23
C GLU A 199 -17.82 23.29 8.10
N SER A 200 -17.43 22.02 8.15
CA SER A 200 -18.32 20.89 8.25
C SER A 200 -18.93 20.82 9.65
N ARG A 201 -20.17 20.33 9.72
CA ARG A 201 -20.86 20.12 11.00
C ARG A 201 -20.41 18.81 11.65
N PRO A 202 -20.36 18.73 12.99
CA PRO A 202 -20.05 17.50 13.72
C PRO A 202 -20.87 16.27 13.27
N GLU A 203 -22.17 16.43 13.00
CA GLU A 203 -23.04 15.32 12.59
C GLU A 203 -22.70 14.81 11.18
N TRP A 204 -22.30 15.71 10.29
CA TRP A 204 -21.86 15.35 8.95
C TRP A 204 -20.54 14.59 9.00
N GLU A 205 -19.58 15.05 9.81
CA GLU A 205 -18.30 14.37 10.03
C GLU A 205 -18.49 12.96 10.59
N TYR A 206 -19.42 12.78 11.53
CA TYR A 206 -19.75 11.46 12.06
C TYR A 206 -20.35 10.53 11.00
N GLN A 207 -21.26 11.02 10.16
CA GLN A 207 -21.81 10.23 9.06
C GLN A 207 -20.75 9.88 8.02
N TRP A 208 -19.88 10.83 7.68
CA TRP A 208 -18.75 10.62 6.78
C TRP A 208 -17.80 9.56 7.31
N TYR A 209 -17.39 9.68 8.58
CA TYR A 209 -16.54 8.70 9.25
C TYR A 209 -17.14 7.30 9.17
N ARG A 210 -18.42 7.15 9.53
CA ARG A 210 -19.09 5.83 9.50
C ARG A 210 -19.16 5.22 8.11
N ARG A 211 -19.38 6.03 7.07
CA ARG A 211 -19.62 5.54 5.71
C ARG A 211 -18.34 5.31 4.92
N HIS A 212 -17.32 6.13 5.14
CA HIS A 212 -16.14 6.18 4.28
C HIS A 212 -14.84 5.83 5.01
N VAL A 213 -14.63 6.35 6.22
CA VAL A 213 -13.35 6.21 6.94
C VAL A 213 -13.28 4.89 7.70
N ARG A 214 -14.31 4.59 8.51
CA ARG A 214 -14.37 3.39 9.34
C ARG A 214 -14.21 2.09 8.54
N PRO A 215 -14.88 1.88 7.39
CA PRO A 215 -14.69 0.66 6.61
C PRO A 215 -13.24 0.47 6.14
N VAL A 216 -12.55 1.56 5.77
CA VAL A 216 -11.14 1.53 5.35
C VAL A 216 -10.26 1.13 6.53
N HIS A 217 -10.48 1.73 7.70
CA HIS A 217 -9.74 1.39 8.91
C HIS A 217 -9.94 -0.06 9.36
N GLU A 218 -11.16 -0.58 9.27
CA GLU A 218 -11.44 -1.99 9.56
C GLU A 218 -10.76 -2.93 8.55
N LEU A 219 -10.74 -2.58 7.25
CA LEU A 219 -10.04 -3.34 6.22
C LEU A 219 -8.52 -3.37 6.45
N LEU A 220 -7.91 -2.22 6.79
CA LEU A 220 -6.49 -2.13 7.10
C LEU A 220 -6.12 -2.97 8.34
N ARG A 221 -6.94 -2.95 9.40
CA ARG A 221 -6.79 -3.84 10.57
C ARG A 221 -6.89 -5.31 10.19
N GLN A 222 -7.87 -5.65 9.34
CA GLN A 222 -8.04 -7.02 8.84
C GLN A 222 -6.80 -7.48 8.07
N TRP A 223 -6.22 -6.62 7.21
CA TRP A 223 -5.00 -6.95 6.47
C TRP A 223 -3.79 -7.15 7.37
N CYS A 224 -3.60 -6.28 8.38
CA CYS A 224 -2.53 -6.42 9.38
C CYS A 224 -2.64 -7.74 10.16
N GLY A 225 -3.86 -8.25 10.35
CA GLY A 225 -4.15 -9.51 11.00
C GLY A 225 -4.34 -9.38 12.51
N HIS A 226 -5.21 -10.24 13.07
CA HIS A 226 -5.68 -10.15 14.46
C HIS A 226 -4.55 -10.11 15.50
N ARG A 227 -3.49 -10.90 15.32
CA ARG A 227 -2.37 -10.95 16.30
C ARG A 227 -1.63 -9.61 16.37
N ALA A 228 -1.38 -8.99 15.22
CA ALA A 228 -0.69 -7.70 15.16
C ALA A 228 -1.57 -6.59 15.76
N VAL A 229 -2.85 -6.56 15.41
CA VAL A 229 -3.84 -5.62 15.97
C VAL A 229 -3.91 -5.77 17.49
N ALA A 230 -4.13 -6.98 18.00
CA ALA A 230 -4.26 -7.21 19.44
C ALA A 230 -2.96 -6.90 20.21
N ALA A 231 -1.78 -7.18 19.63
CA ALA A 231 -0.51 -6.82 20.25
C ALA A 231 -0.32 -5.29 20.30
N HIS A 232 -0.66 -4.60 19.22
CA HIS A 232 -0.56 -3.14 19.13
C HIS A 232 -1.54 -2.46 20.09
N GLU A 233 -2.82 -2.85 20.08
CA GLU A 233 -3.83 -2.31 20.99
C GLU A 233 -3.46 -2.52 22.46
N ARG A 234 -2.92 -3.69 22.82
CA ARG A 234 -2.43 -3.95 24.18
C ARG A 234 -1.25 -3.07 24.56
N LEU A 235 -0.30 -2.87 23.64
CA LEU A 235 0.84 -1.99 23.87
C LEU A 235 0.37 -0.56 24.09
N THR A 236 -0.44 -0.02 23.18
CA THR A 236 -0.98 1.34 23.28
C THR A 236 -1.84 1.52 24.53
N ALA A 237 -2.65 0.53 24.91
CA ALA A 237 -3.43 0.58 26.14
C ALA A 237 -2.54 0.58 27.40
N ALA A 238 -1.48 -0.24 27.41
CA ALA A 238 -0.52 -0.28 28.51
C ALA A 238 0.26 1.03 28.62
N GLU A 239 0.68 1.62 27.49
CA GLU A 239 1.35 2.93 27.46
C GLU A 239 0.44 4.05 27.96
N ALA A 240 -0.83 4.07 27.52
CA ALA A 240 -1.81 5.04 27.96
C ALA A 240 -2.11 4.91 29.47
N GLU A 241 -2.23 3.69 29.98
CA GLU A 241 -2.47 3.44 31.40
C GLU A 241 -1.25 3.80 32.25
N ASN A 242 -0.03 3.44 31.82
CA ASN A 242 1.20 3.87 32.48
C ASN A 242 1.28 5.39 32.55
N HIS A 243 0.97 6.09 31.45
CA HIS A 243 0.94 7.55 31.46
C HIS A 243 -0.11 8.12 32.43
N ARG A 244 -1.32 7.53 32.47
CA ARG A 244 -2.36 7.92 33.42
C ARG A 244 -1.93 7.73 34.87
N LEU A 245 -1.26 6.61 35.17
CA LEU A 245 -0.73 6.31 36.51
C LEU A 245 0.41 7.25 36.88
N ASP A 246 1.35 7.54 35.97
CA ASP A 246 2.42 8.51 36.19
C ASP A 246 1.83 9.88 36.58
N LEU A 247 0.81 10.37 35.86
CA LEU A 247 0.13 11.63 36.19
C LEU A 247 -0.54 11.60 37.57
N LEU A 248 -1.25 10.51 37.90
CA LEU A 248 -1.91 10.36 39.20
C LEU A 248 -0.90 10.30 40.36
N VAL A 249 0.24 9.61 40.18
CA VAL A 249 1.30 9.56 41.18
C VAL A 249 1.87 10.96 41.43
N VAL A 250 2.12 11.74 40.38
CA VAL A 250 2.56 13.13 40.51
C VAL A 250 1.53 14.00 41.24
N GLU A 251 0.24 13.82 40.97
CA GLU A 251 -0.82 14.53 41.68
C GLU A 251 -0.91 14.14 43.16
N LEU A 252 -0.77 12.85 43.49
CA LEU A 252 -0.77 12.35 44.86
C LEU A 252 0.43 12.86 45.66
N ILE A 253 1.63 12.86 45.07
CA ILE A 253 2.84 13.41 45.70
C ILE A 253 2.64 14.90 46.02
N LYS A 254 2.08 15.68 45.08
CA LYS A 254 1.75 17.10 45.31
C LYS A 254 0.73 17.27 46.43
N ALA A 255 -0.29 16.42 46.50
CA ALA A 255 -1.30 16.47 47.55
C ALA A 255 -0.71 16.16 48.94
N LEU A 256 0.22 15.21 49.03
CA LEU A 256 0.95 14.89 50.27
C LEU A 256 1.82 16.05 50.74
N ASP A 257 2.53 16.69 49.82
CA ASP A 257 3.36 17.86 50.14
C ASP A 257 2.50 19.03 50.65
N LEU A 258 1.36 19.30 50.00
CA LEU A 258 0.39 20.31 50.45
C LEU A 258 -0.24 19.99 51.82
N ALA A 259 -0.32 18.72 52.19
CA ALA A 259 -0.80 18.29 53.51
C ALA A 259 0.26 18.43 54.62
N GLY A 260 1.50 18.82 54.28
CA GLY A 260 2.61 18.99 55.21
C GLY A 260 3.47 17.74 55.43
N GLU A 261 3.22 16.66 54.67
CA GLU A 261 4.00 15.41 54.71
C GLU A 261 5.16 15.44 53.70
N THR A 262 5.91 16.56 53.66
CA THR A 262 6.95 16.84 52.65
C THR A 262 8.02 15.76 52.56
N THR A 263 8.46 15.20 53.69
CA THR A 263 9.47 14.12 53.69
C THR A 263 8.98 12.84 53.01
N GLN A 264 7.70 12.48 53.19
CA GLN A 264 7.12 11.32 52.51
C GLN A 264 6.92 11.60 51.02
N ALA A 265 6.50 12.82 50.66
CA ALA A 265 6.36 13.24 49.27
C ALA A 265 7.70 13.17 48.52
N GLU A 266 8.80 13.66 49.12
CA GLU A 266 10.15 13.56 48.56
C GLU A 266 10.60 12.11 48.38
N GLN A 267 10.38 11.25 49.39
CA GLN A 267 10.73 9.84 49.31
C GLN A 267 10.00 9.13 48.16
N PHE A 268 8.68 9.35 48.01
CA PHE A 268 7.90 8.75 46.92
C PHE A 268 8.26 9.32 45.54
N ALA A 269 8.64 10.60 45.45
CA ALA A 269 9.13 11.17 44.21
C ALA A 269 10.45 10.52 43.77
N GLU A 270 11.39 10.31 44.70
CA GLU A 270 12.66 9.64 44.42
C GLU A 270 12.45 8.17 44.02
N GLU A 271 11.59 7.44 44.74
CA GLU A 271 11.27 6.05 44.43
C GLU A 271 10.61 5.91 43.05
N HIS A 272 9.69 6.81 42.71
CA HIS A 272 9.00 6.80 41.42
C HIS A 272 9.98 6.97 40.24
N GLU A 273 10.98 7.85 40.36
CA GLU A 273 12.00 8.04 39.32
C GLU A 273 13.01 6.88 39.29
N ARG A 274 13.47 6.40 40.45
CA ARG A 274 14.49 5.35 40.54
C ARG A 274 13.98 4.01 40.05
N ASP A 275 12.77 3.61 40.46
CA ASP A 275 12.24 2.26 40.24
C ASP A 275 11.31 2.21 38.99
N ARG A 276 11.39 3.23 38.13
CA ARG A 276 10.63 3.31 36.88
C ARG A 276 10.98 2.15 35.95
N ILE A 277 10.00 1.32 35.63
CA ILE A 277 10.18 0.21 34.69
C ILE A 277 10.39 0.76 33.28
N THR A 278 11.63 0.70 32.80
CA THR A 278 12.00 1.03 31.42
C THR A 278 12.12 -0.25 30.57
N PRO A 279 12.09 -0.14 29.22
CA PRO A 279 12.36 -1.29 28.35
C PRO A 279 13.72 -1.95 28.59
N TYR A 280 14.68 -1.26 29.20
CA TYR A 280 15.96 -1.83 29.61
C TYR A 280 15.81 -2.72 30.85
N LEU A 281 15.11 -2.23 31.88
CA LEU A 281 14.90 -2.94 33.15
C LEU A 281 13.90 -4.10 33.03
N ALA A 282 12.99 -4.05 32.06
CA ALA A 282 12.04 -5.12 31.78
C ALA A 282 12.66 -6.33 31.05
N ARG A 283 13.88 -6.18 30.49
CA ARG A 283 14.56 -7.31 29.83
C ARG A 283 15.00 -8.33 30.88
N PRO A 284 14.90 -9.64 30.60
CA PRO A 284 15.42 -10.64 31.51
C PRO A 284 16.91 -10.41 31.73
N VAL A 285 17.30 -10.32 33.00
CA VAL A 285 18.72 -10.26 33.37
C VAL A 285 19.34 -11.59 32.96
N VAL A 286 20.34 -11.54 32.09
CA VAL A 286 21.08 -12.74 31.71
C VAL A 286 22.00 -13.08 32.88
N ASP A 287 21.72 -14.19 33.54
CA ASP A 287 22.58 -14.69 34.62
C ASP A 287 24.01 -14.95 34.11
N ARG A 288 24.99 -14.73 34.97
CA ARG A 288 26.37 -15.12 34.67
C ARG A 288 26.42 -16.64 34.42
N PRO A 289 27.33 -17.12 33.55
CA PRO A 289 27.59 -18.56 33.44
C PRO A 289 27.86 -19.17 34.83
N LEU A 290 27.21 -20.30 35.10
CA LEU A 290 27.48 -21.07 36.32
C LEU A 290 28.94 -21.51 36.32
N HIS A 291 29.60 -21.40 37.46
CA HIS A 291 30.93 -21.96 37.63
C HIS A 291 30.86 -23.48 37.56
N TRP A 292 31.92 -24.16 37.12
CA TRP A 292 31.92 -25.63 36.96
C TRP A 292 31.56 -26.39 38.25
N SER A 293 31.80 -25.78 39.41
CA SER A 293 31.44 -26.34 40.73
C SER A 293 29.98 -26.13 41.13
N GLU A 294 29.26 -25.21 40.48
CA GLU A 294 27.84 -24.92 40.70
C GLU A 294 26.94 -25.76 39.77
N MET A 295 27.53 -26.37 38.73
CA MET A 295 26.80 -27.23 37.80
C MET A 295 26.47 -28.57 38.47
N PRO A 296 25.21 -29.03 38.41
CA PRO A 296 24.84 -30.32 39.00
C PRO A 296 25.60 -31.45 38.31
N VAL A 297 26.29 -32.28 39.11
CA VAL A 297 26.99 -33.47 38.62
C VAL A 297 25.97 -34.45 38.08
N ARG A 298 26.02 -34.69 36.77
CA ARG A 298 25.17 -35.69 36.11
C ARG A 298 25.89 -37.03 36.15
N GLU A 299 25.55 -37.86 37.13
CA GLU A 299 26.05 -39.24 37.17
C GLU A 299 25.40 -40.06 36.06
N VAL A 300 26.14 -40.27 34.97
CA VAL A 300 25.74 -41.21 33.92
C VAL A 300 26.23 -42.58 34.34
N GLN A 301 25.32 -43.49 34.68
CA GLN A 301 25.68 -44.89 34.91
C GLN A 301 26.19 -45.50 33.62
N VAL A 302 27.51 -45.60 33.51
CA VAL A 302 28.16 -46.31 32.41
C VAL A 302 28.00 -47.80 32.71
N TYR A 303 27.27 -48.52 31.84
CA TYR A 303 27.13 -49.97 31.93
C TYR A 303 28.54 -50.57 31.95
N ARG A 304 28.96 -51.13 33.10
CA ARG A 304 30.25 -51.81 33.22
C ARG A 304 30.24 -52.97 32.23
N ARG A 305 30.88 -52.81 31.07
CA ARG A 305 31.21 -53.93 30.19
C ARG A 305 32.02 -54.89 31.05
N ARG A 306 31.45 -56.08 31.30
CA ARG A 306 32.15 -57.21 31.90
C ARG A 306 33.44 -57.41 31.11
N HIS A 307 34.57 -57.11 31.75
CA HIS A 307 35.87 -57.57 31.28
C HIS A 307 35.84 -59.10 31.27
N TRP A 308 36.27 -59.66 30.15
CA TRP A 308 36.64 -61.06 29.99
C TRP A 308 37.90 -61.36 30.79
#